data_AF-A0A1F2Y2B6-F1
#
_entry.id   AF-A0A1F2Y2B6-F1
#
_cell.length_a   1.000
_cell.length_b   1.000
_cell.length_c   1.000
_cell.angle_alpha   90.00
_cell.angle_beta   90.00
_cell.angle_gamma   90.00
#
_symmetry.space_group_name_H-M   'P 1'
#
loop_
_entity.id
_entity.type
_entity.pdbx_description
1 polymer ?
#
loop_
_entity_poly.entity_id
_entity_poly.type
_entity_poly.pdbx_seq_one_letter_code
_entity_poly.pdbx_strand_id
1 'polypeptide(L)'
;MTTNKTEDAFQQVSVQPETFLRKKEFYEYTTPDNVFDIELYQNQDGTCYAIGVPREGEKLIVYGTNVVNSSGQALQQLLRKIEKQGFDRDFPPDLG
;
A
#
# COMPACT_ATOMS: atom_id res chain seq x y z
N MET A 1 -25.54 -38.77 20.92
CA MET A 1 -26.01 -37.47 20.39
C MET A 1 -24.87 -36.49 20.63
N THR A 2 -24.08 -36.22 19.61
CA THR A 2 -22.88 -35.37 19.72
C THR A 2 -23.11 -34.19 18.78
N THR A 3 -23.11 -33.00 19.37
CA THR A 3 -23.42 -31.70 18.78
C THR A 3 -22.63 -31.42 17.50
N ASN A 4 -23.35 -31.15 16.42
CA ASN A 4 -22.80 -30.66 15.16
C ASN A 4 -22.06 -29.34 15.41
N LYS A 5 -20.77 -29.32 15.08
CA LYS A 5 -19.93 -28.14 14.98
C LYS A 5 -20.48 -27.31 13.82
N THR A 6 -21.16 -26.21 14.11
CA THR A 6 -21.66 -25.30 13.05
C THR A 6 -20.45 -24.64 12.41
N GLU A 7 -20.23 -24.95 11.14
CA GLU A 7 -19.25 -24.31 10.27
C GLU A 7 -19.46 -22.79 10.30
N ASP A 8 -18.38 -22.01 10.38
CA ASP A 8 -18.41 -20.55 10.28
C ASP A 8 -19.10 -20.15 8.97
N ALA A 9 -20.39 -19.85 9.05
CA ALA A 9 -21.18 -19.44 7.91
C ALA A 9 -20.71 -18.07 7.44
N PHE A 10 -20.35 -17.95 6.16
CA PHE A 10 -19.97 -16.68 5.55
C PHE A 10 -21.06 -15.62 5.82
N GLN A 11 -20.67 -14.55 6.50
CA GLN A 11 -21.57 -13.44 6.79
C GLN A 11 -21.67 -12.52 5.57
N GLN A 12 -22.87 -12.45 4.99
CA GLN A 12 -23.15 -11.51 3.91
C GLN A 12 -23.47 -10.13 4.48
N VAL A 13 -22.81 -9.09 3.96
CA VAL A 13 -23.02 -7.69 4.38
C VAL A 13 -23.45 -6.87 3.17
N SER A 14 -24.54 -6.12 3.30
CA SER A 14 -24.97 -5.17 2.27
C SER A 14 -24.07 -3.94 2.29
N VAL A 15 -23.52 -3.58 1.14
CA VAL A 15 -22.79 -2.33 0.93
C VAL A 15 -23.73 -1.27 0.34
N GLN A 16 -23.42 0.01 0.54
CA GLN A 16 -24.23 1.09 -0.04
C GLN A 16 -24.21 1.01 -1.58
N PRO A 17 -25.28 1.42 -2.29
CA PRO A 17 -25.37 1.33 -3.76
C PRO A 17 -24.21 2.00 -4.50
N GLU A 18 -23.63 3.05 -3.92
CA GLU A 18 -22.49 3.79 -4.46
C GLU A 18 -21.13 3.14 -4.16
N THR A 19 -21.12 1.88 -3.70
CA THR A 19 -19.90 1.13 -3.40
C THR A 19 -19.42 0.39 -4.63
N PHE A 20 -18.16 0.62 -5.00
CA PHE A 20 -17.54 -0.02 -6.16
C PHE A 20 -16.30 -0.81 -5.77
N LEU A 21 -16.12 -1.97 -6.41
CA LEU A 21 -14.93 -2.79 -6.26
C LEU A 21 -13.77 -2.14 -7.03
N ARG A 22 -12.72 -1.75 -6.31
CA ARG A 22 -11.45 -1.30 -6.92
C ARG A 22 -10.66 -2.52 -7.34
N LYS A 23 -9.95 -2.44 -8.48
CA LYS A 23 -8.88 -3.41 -8.74
C LYS A 23 -7.73 -3.07 -7.81
N LYS A 24 -7.23 -4.09 -7.10
CA LYS A 24 -6.08 -3.98 -6.19
C LYS A 24 -5.01 -4.97 -6.62
N GLU A 25 -3.77 -4.50 -6.71
CA GLU A 25 -2.59 -5.32 -7.00
C GLU A 25 -1.57 -5.14 -5.88
N PHE A 26 -0.88 -6.22 -5.53
CA PHE A 26 0.13 -6.24 -4.47
C PHE A 26 1.51 -6.38 -5.10
N TYR A 27 2.46 -5.62 -4.58
CA TYR A 27 3.86 -5.67 -4.95
C TYR A 27 4.72 -5.68 -3.70
N GLU A 28 5.91 -6.23 -3.84
CA GLU A 28 6.98 -6.09 -2.87
C GLU A 28 8.07 -5.19 -3.46
N TYR A 29 8.60 -4.28 -2.67
CA TYR A 29 9.74 -3.46 -3.05
C TYR A 29 10.82 -3.52 -1.98
N THR A 30 11.98 -4.02 -2.38
CA THR A 30 13.11 -4.24 -1.48
C THR A 30 14.17 -3.18 -1.71
N THR A 31 14.55 -2.50 -0.63
CA THR A 31 15.70 -1.61 -0.54
C THR A 31 16.79 -2.27 0.32
N PRO A 32 18.03 -1.76 0.34
CA PRO A 32 19.06 -2.28 1.24
C PRO A 32 18.65 -2.28 2.72
N ASP A 33 17.84 -1.30 3.14
CA ASP A 33 17.51 -1.08 4.55
C ASP A 33 16.16 -1.66 4.98
N ASN A 34 15.25 -1.92 4.04
CA ASN A 34 13.88 -2.33 4.35
C ASN A 34 13.15 -2.98 3.18
N VAL A 35 12.11 -3.76 3.50
CA VAL A 35 11.14 -4.31 2.55
C VAL A 35 9.81 -3.57 2.71
N PHE A 36 9.23 -3.15 1.60
CA PHE A 36 7.96 -2.44 1.56
C PHE A 36 6.88 -3.30 0.92
N ASP A 37 5.75 -3.43 1.62
CA ASP A 37 4.50 -3.92 1.03
C ASP A 37 3.83 -2.78 0.29
N ILE A 38 3.62 -2.97 -1.01
CA ILE A 38 3.00 -1.99 -1.89
C ILE A 38 1.63 -2.48 -2.32
N GLU A 39 0.66 -1.59 -2.24
CA GLU A 39 -0.68 -1.80 -2.76
C GLU A 39 -0.99 -0.75 -3.81
N LEU A 40 -1.27 -1.21 -5.03
CA LEU A 40 -1.73 -0.37 -6.13
C LEU A 40 -3.24 -0.49 -6.26
N TYR A 41 -3.91 0.63 -6.31
CA TYR A 41 -5.35 0.73 -6.47
C TYR A 41 -5.67 1.38 -7.81
N GLN A 42 -6.64 0.80 -8.52
CA GLN A 42 -7.25 1.39 -9.70
C GLN A 42 -8.75 1.59 -9.46
N ASN A 43 -9.21 2.82 -9.69
CA ASN A 43 -10.60 3.24 -9.63
C ASN A 43 -11.30 2.93 -10.96
N GLN A 44 -12.64 2.97 -10.96
CA GLN A 44 -13.46 2.71 -12.14
C GLN A 44 -13.28 3.73 -13.26
N ASP A 45 -12.94 4.98 -12.91
CA ASP A 45 -12.63 6.05 -13.85
C ASP A 45 -11.25 5.90 -14.51
N GLY A 46 -10.54 4.81 -14.21
CA GLY A 46 -9.20 4.51 -14.72
C GLY A 46 -8.08 5.21 -13.96
N THR A 47 -8.39 6.03 -12.96
CA THR A 47 -7.37 6.65 -12.11
C THR A 47 -6.75 5.65 -11.14
N CYS A 48 -5.49 5.89 -10.79
CA CYS A 48 -4.67 5.00 -9.98
C CYS A 48 -3.98 5.76 -8.86
N TYR A 49 -3.75 5.08 -7.73
CA TYR A 49 -2.86 5.54 -6.68
C TYR A 49 -2.20 4.32 -6.01
N ALA A 50 -1.03 4.51 -5.43
CA ALA A 50 -0.30 3.46 -4.74
C ALA A 50 0.01 3.87 -3.31
N ILE A 51 0.03 2.88 -2.41
CA ILE A 51 0.52 3.02 -1.05
C ILE A 51 1.65 2.03 -0.80
N GLY A 52 2.62 2.42 0.02
CA GLY A 52 3.74 1.59 0.43
C GLY A 52 3.90 1.66 1.95
N VAL A 53 4.12 0.52 2.58
CA VAL A 53 4.31 0.41 4.03
C VAL A 53 5.56 -0.43 4.30
N PRO A 54 6.52 0.05 5.09
CA PRO A 54 7.66 -0.76 5.49
C PRO A 54 7.21 -1.91 6.38
N ARG A 55 7.74 -3.11 6.15
CA ARG A 55 7.48 -4.29 6.99
C ARG A 55 8.11 -4.16 8.36
N GLU A 56 9.26 -3.48 8.42
CA GLU A 56 10.06 -3.35 9.63
C GLU A 56 10.34 -1.88 9.96
N GLY A 57 10.53 -1.60 11.24
CA GLY A 57 10.87 -0.27 11.75
C GLY A 57 10.13 0.10 13.03
N GLU A 58 10.73 0.97 13.83
CA GLU A 58 10.14 1.45 15.10
C GLU A 58 8.89 2.33 14.90
N LYS A 59 8.73 2.90 13.70
CA LYS A 59 7.61 3.79 13.35
C LYS A 59 6.97 3.32 12.06
N LEU A 60 5.64 3.19 12.08
CA LEU A 60 4.84 2.91 10.88
C LEU A 60 4.72 4.20 10.05
N ILE A 61 5.43 4.26 8.93
CA ILE A 61 5.35 5.37 7.97
C ILE A 61 4.66 4.86 6.71
N VAL A 62 3.50 5.42 6.38
CA VAL A 62 2.77 5.06 5.15
C VAL A 62 3.12 6.07 4.06
N TYR A 63 3.63 5.57 2.94
CA TYR A 63 3.89 6.36 1.74
C TYR A 63 2.69 6.26 0.82
N GLY A 64 2.21 7.40 0.32
CA GLY A 64 1.09 7.45 -0.62
C GLY A 64 1.41 8.31 -1.83
N THR A 65 0.77 8.03 -2.96
CA THR A 65 0.88 8.84 -4.18
C THR A 65 -0.31 9.76 -4.34
N ASN A 66 -0.17 10.76 -5.21
CA ASN A 66 -1.35 11.44 -5.73
C ASN A 66 -2.11 10.48 -6.67
N VAL A 67 -3.39 10.81 -6.93
CA VAL A 67 -4.19 10.12 -7.94
C VAL A 67 -3.70 10.52 -9.33
N VAL A 68 -3.45 9.54 -10.20
CA VAL A 68 -2.90 9.72 -11.56
C VAL A 68 -3.59 8.82 -12.57
N ASN A 69 -3.43 9.07 -13.86
CA ASN A 69 -4.14 8.33 -14.92
C ASN A 69 -3.43 7.04 -15.37
N SER A 70 -2.43 6.56 -14.63
CA SER A 70 -1.65 5.38 -14.98
C SER A 70 -1.09 4.67 -13.76
N SER A 71 -1.20 3.34 -13.74
CA SER A 71 -0.59 2.47 -12.72
C SER A 71 0.93 2.63 -12.63
N GLY A 72 1.60 2.66 -13.79
CA GLY A 72 3.05 2.83 -13.87
C GLY A 72 3.51 4.17 -13.28
N GLN A 73 2.75 5.24 -13.51
CA GLN A 73 3.04 6.55 -12.94
C GLN A 73 2.84 6.56 -11.42
N ALA A 74 1.79 5.91 -10.90
CA ALA A 74 1.56 5.79 -9.47
C ALA A 74 2.73 5.05 -8.80
N LEU A 75 3.10 3.87 -9.32
CA LEU A 75 4.23 3.10 -8.79
C LEU A 75 5.53 3.91 -8.82
N GLN A 76 5.87 4.54 -9.94
CA GLN A 76 7.09 5.37 -10.03
C GLN A 76 7.09 6.54 -9.03
N GLN A 77 5.95 7.20 -8.81
CA GLN A 77 5.87 8.25 -7.79
C GLN A 77 6.11 7.70 -6.38
N LEU A 78 5.58 6.51 -6.07
CA LEU A 78 5.74 5.89 -4.77
C LEU A 78 7.20 5.52 -4.51
N LEU A 79 7.82 4.81 -5.46
CA LEU A 79 9.21 4.38 -5.34
C LEU A 79 10.16 5.57 -5.14
N ARG A 80 9.99 6.64 -5.92
CA ARG A 80 10.76 7.89 -5.74
C ARG A 80 10.59 8.53 -4.37
N LYS A 81 9.40 8.42 -3.75
CA LYS A 81 9.16 8.94 -2.39
C LYS A 81 9.88 8.10 -1.34
N ILE A 82 9.84 6.78 -1.47
CA ILE A 82 10.54 5.85 -0.59
C ILE A 82 12.05 6.08 -0.67
N GLU A 83 12.60 6.11 -1.89
CA GLU A 83 14.03 6.33 -2.14
C GLU A 83 14.51 7.67 -1.56
N LYS A 84 13.78 8.77 -1.79
CA LYS A 84 14.15 10.09 -1.25
C LYS A 84 14.28 10.11 0.27
N GLN A 85 13.39 9.40 0.98
CA GLN A 85 13.47 9.38 2.44
C GLN A 85 14.56 8.45 2.98
N GLY A 86 14.98 7.44 2.20
CA GLY A 86 16.18 6.67 2.49
C GLY A 86 17.43 7.56 2.52
N PHE A 87 17.56 8.45 1.52
CA PHE A 87 18.68 9.41 1.45
C PHE A 87 18.69 10.45 2.59
N ASP A 88 17.54 10.85 3.13
CA ASP A 88 17.47 11.81 4.24
C ASP A 88 17.96 11.22 5.59
N ARG A 89 18.20 9.91 5.69
CA ARG A 89 18.78 9.29 6.91
C ARG A 89 20.30 9.19 6.90
N ASP A 90 20.95 9.40 5.76
CA ASP A 90 22.40 9.19 5.59
C ASP A 90 23.25 10.47 5.58
N PHE A 91 22.64 11.65 5.73
CA PHE A 91 23.40 12.89 5.91
C PHE A 91 23.55 13.22 7.40
N PRO A 92 24.76 13.14 7.98
CA PRO A 92 25.01 13.85 9.22
C PRO A 92 24.79 15.36 8.97
N PRO A 93 24.20 16.11 9.91
CA PRO A 93 24.26 17.57 9.82
C PRO A 93 25.74 17.96 9.78
N ASP A 94 26.13 18.75 8.79
CA ASP A 94 27.45 19.33 8.65
C ASP A 94 28.01 19.72 10.04
N LEU A 95 29.12 19.08 10.42
CA LEU A 95 30.06 19.64 11.37
C LEU A 95 31.16 20.31 10.54
N GLY A 96 31.02 21.62 10.30
CA GLY A 96 32.04 22.44 9.63
C GLY A 96 31.55 23.80 9.19
#